data_AF-A0A9D7NWK0-F1
#
_entry.id   AF-A0A9D7NWK0-F1
#
_cell.length_a   1.000
_cell.length_b   1.000
_cell.length_c   1.000
_cell.angle_alpha   90.00
_cell.angle_beta   90.00
_cell.angle_gamma   90.00
#
_symmetry.space_group_name_H-M   'P 1'
#
loop_
_entity.id
_entity.type
_entity.pdbx_description
1 polymer ?
#
loop_
_entity_poly.entity_id
_entity_poly.type
_entity_poly.pdbx_seq_one_letter_code
_entity_poly.pdbx_strand_id
1 'polypeptide(L)'
;MARFSYFLHPVFPQLRCPLLAIAMGLACVVMGQSKFTVNGRMKVESGDMSNTRVVVYKNGVKERTLTNSITKFSLDLDLNSNYIVSFEKDGYVSKKISFNTKVPSDQVSGPFTPFDFAVSIFKQYDETNMVVFNQPVGLIRFEPSLGDFDYDTDYTRSIQSQLQAAQKEVEQKQKAEAQEELVNAKTKAAAEAEARKQAEQAAKDEQARVSAAKKEEAIRAAEQARQEAEARKAAERAALEARKPAPKPEQPPPTAPKAKPTPPEPKPERPIPTPPRSPEPGILANAVVGQDTRRATVPVVKEEAPPADLARTGGTDTVRPHQDLLDEDVVRHEELVVEPNKVVTIVKHEKAGGVTEYRKVFHKWGGTFYFKNGEPCSQLAYDTEARAEQLAGATPGGR
;
A
#
# COMPACT_ATOMS: atom_id res chain seq x y z
N MET A 1 95.39 -2.07 -64.12
CA MET A 1 94.50 -2.69 -65.14
C MET A 1 93.60 -3.70 -64.45
N ALA A 2 92.36 -3.89 -64.94
CA ALA A 2 91.53 -5.11 -64.91
C ALA A 2 91.32 -5.88 -63.56
N ARG A 3 90.16 -6.49 -63.27
CA ARG A 3 88.92 -6.72 -64.05
C ARG A 3 87.78 -7.11 -63.08
N PHE A 4 86.53 -6.79 -63.43
CA PHE A 4 85.28 -7.60 -63.42
C PHE A 4 85.03 -8.69 -62.33
N SER A 5 83.79 -9.06 -61.97
CA SER A 5 82.43 -8.46 -62.07
C SER A 5 81.40 -9.38 -61.36
N TYR A 6 80.25 -8.81 -61.04
CA TYR A 6 79.01 -9.39 -60.51
C TYR A 6 78.62 -10.84 -60.90
N PHE A 7 77.88 -11.49 -59.99
CA PHE A 7 77.05 -12.68 -60.28
C PHE A 7 75.57 -12.41 -59.96
N LEU A 8 74.71 -12.73 -60.95
CA LEU A 8 73.24 -12.96 -60.96
C LEU A 8 72.24 -12.17 -60.07
N HIS A 9 71.28 -11.57 -60.78
CA HIS A 9 69.86 -11.32 -60.43
C HIS A 9 69.00 -12.44 -61.10
N PRO A 10 67.65 -12.64 -60.88
CA PRO A 10 66.63 -11.58 -60.77
C PRO A 10 65.32 -11.80 -59.95
N VAL A 11 64.71 -10.65 -59.62
CA VAL A 11 63.29 -10.22 -59.79
C VAL A 11 62.16 -11.27 -59.98
N PHE A 12 61.07 -11.10 -59.23
CA PHE A 12 59.71 -11.63 -59.52
C PHE A 12 58.63 -10.51 -59.49
N PRO A 13 57.42 -10.70 -60.06
CA PRO A 13 56.56 -9.59 -60.53
C PRO A 13 55.31 -9.27 -59.67
N GLN A 14 54.58 -8.25 -60.12
CA GLN A 14 53.32 -7.71 -59.57
C GLN A 14 52.04 -8.44 -60.06
N LEU A 15 50.91 -8.13 -59.39
CA LEU A 15 49.48 -8.15 -59.82
C LEU A 15 48.48 -9.21 -59.26
N ARG A 16 47.29 -8.67 -58.93
CA ARG A 16 45.92 -9.25 -58.82
C ARG A 16 45.41 -9.86 -57.50
N CYS A 17 44.46 -9.14 -56.90
CA CYS A 17 43.39 -9.63 -56.01
C CYS A 17 42.28 -10.35 -56.83
N PRO A 18 41.19 -10.91 -56.23
CA PRO A 18 40.81 -10.97 -54.81
C PRO A 18 40.29 -12.37 -54.33
N LEU A 19 39.60 -12.36 -53.17
CA LEU A 19 38.50 -13.26 -52.72
C LEU A 19 38.81 -14.39 -51.70
N LEU A 20 37.78 -14.64 -50.87
CA LEU A 20 37.44 -15.83 -50.08
C LEU A 20 38.11 -16.11 -48.70
N ALA A 21 37.45 -15.57 -47.67
CA ALA A 21 37.11 -16.19 -46.38
C ALA A 21 38.14 -17.09 -45.64
N ILE A 22 38.78 -16.51 -44.61
CA ILE A 22 39.11 -17.22 -43.37
C ILE A 22 38.50 -16.42 -42.20
N ALA A 23 37.25 -16.71 -41.86
CA ALA A 23 36.47 -16.01 -40.84
C ALA A 23 35.46 -16.93 -40.15
N MET A 24 35.96 -17.97 -39.48
CA MET A 24 35.19 -18.90 -38.64
C MET A 24 36.12 -19.45 -37.54
N GLY A 25 35.66 -19.53 -36.30
CA GLY A 25 36.46 -20.14 -35.22
C GLY A 25 36.07 -19.72 -33.80
N LEU A 26 35.78 -18.43 -33.56
CA LEU A 26 35.29 -17.99 -32.25
C LEU A 26 33.75 -18.06 -32.21
N ALA A 27 33.23 -19.28 -32.11
CA ALA A 27 31.85 -19.50 -31.70
C ALA A 27 31.72 -19.07 -30.24
N CYS A 28 31.40 -17.79 -30.02
CA CYS A 28 30.98 -17.31 -28.72
C CYS A 28 29.64 -17.98 -28.41
N VAL A 29 29.69 -19.12 -27.71
CA VAL A 29 28.51 -19.81 -27.23
C VAL A 29 27.87 -18.92 -26.18
N VAL A 30 26.93 -18.09 -26.62
CA VAL A 30 25.95 -17.45 -25.75
C VAL A 30 25.10 -18.57 -25.19
N MET A 31 25.61 -19.21 -24.13
CA MET A 31 24.78 -19.98 -23.22
C MET A 31 23.69 -19.01 -22.76
N GLY A 32 22.46 -19.24 -23.20
CA GLY A 32 21.30 -18.52 -22.68
C GLY A 32 21.21 -18.83 -21.20
N GLN A 33 21.74 -17.94 -20.36
CA GLN A 33 21.63 -18.08 -18.91
C GLN A 33 20.15 -18.08 -18.59
N SER A 34 19.64 -19.22 -18.14
CA SER A 34 18.30 -19.35 -17.57
C SER A 34 18.10 -18.20 -16.58
N LYS A 35 16.98 -17.49 -16.70
CA LYS A 35 16.64 -16.39 -15.79
C LYS A 35 15.47 -16.77 -14.92
N PHE A 36 15.47 -16.23 -13.71
CA PHE A 36 14.34 -16.34 -12.80
C PHE A 36 13.49 -15.07 -12.92
N THR A 37 12.37 -15.17 -13.65
CA THR A 37 11.43 -14.05 -13.84
C THR A 37 10.55 -13.90 -12.60
N VAL A 38 10.54 -12.71 -11.98
CA VAL A 38 9.70 -12.40 -10.82
C VAL A 38 8.73 -11.26 -11.13
N ASN A 39 7.44 -11.47 -10.85
CA ASN A 39 6.37 -10.52 -11.16
C ASN A 39 5.93 -9.81 -9.88
N GLY A 40 6.31 -8.54 -9.74
CA GLY A 40 5.98 -7.73 -8.58
C GLY A 40 4.72 -6.90 -8.76
N ARG A 41 3.87 -6.92 -7.73
CA ARG A 41 2.72 -6.02 -7.59
C ARG A 41 2.91 -5.13 -6.38
N MET A 42 2.86 -3.80 -6.57
CA MET A 42 2.97 -2.84 -5.47
C MET A 42 1.63 -2.16 -5.21
N LYS A 43 1.29 -2.00 -3.93
CA LYS A 43 0.17 -1.20 -3.43
C LYS A 43 0.64 -0.26 -2.33
N VAL A 44 0.04 0.92 -2.27
CA VAL A 44 0.15 1.86 -1.17
C VAL A 44 -1.17 1.86 -0.41
N GLU A 45 -1.14 1.57 0.88
CA GLU A 45 -2.29 1.68 1.78
C GLU A 45 -2.40 3.12 2.30
N SER A 46 -3.60 3.68 2.26
CA SER A 46 -3.89 5.08 2.66
C SER A 46 -3.01 6.12 1.96
N GLY A 47 -2.86 6.01 0.63
CA GLY A 47 -2.09 6.94 -0.19
C GLY A 47 -2.21 6.68 -1.70
N ASP A 48 -1.46 7.45 -2.48
CA ASP A 48 -1.30 7.30 -3.93
C ASP A 48 0.02 6.61 -4.31
N MET A 49 0.29 6.45 -5.61
CA MET A 49 1.56 5.92 -6.12
C MET A 49 2.60 7.02 -6.44
N SER A 50 2.39 8.28 -6.03
CA SER A 50 3.35 9.37 -6.28
C SER A 50 4.61 9.21 -5.43
N ASN A 51 5.75 9.78 -5.86
CA ASN A 51 7.03 9.76 -5.13
C ASN A 51 7.46 8.35 -4.62
N THR A 52 7.03 7.31 -5.34
CA THR A 52 7.21 5.90 -4.97
C THR A 52 8.21 5.28 -5.94
N ARG A 53 9.13 4.47 -5.43
CA ARG A 53 10.20 3.83 -6.20
C ARG A 53 10.43 2.39 -5.75
N VAL A 54 10.81 1.55 -6.72
CA VAL A 54 11.29 0.19 -6.48
C VAL A 54 12.78 0.13 -6.86
N VAL A 55 13.65 -0.05 -5.87
CA VAL A 55 15.11 -0.09 -6.06
C VAL A 55 15.59 -1.54 -6.03
N VAL A 56 16.22 -1.99 -7.10
CA VAL A 56 16.79 -3.34 -7.22
C VAL A 56 18.29 -3.27 -6.96
N TYR A 57 18.76 -4.04 -6.00
CA TYR A 57 20.17 -4.27 -5.71
C TYR A 57 20.56 -5.69 -6.12
N LYS A 58 21.70 -5.87 -6.78
CA LYS A 58 22.31 -7.16 -7.12
C LYS A 58 23.65 -7.28 -6.41
N ASN A 59 23.82 -8.33 -5.62
CA ASN A 59 25.02 -8.59 -4.79
C ASN A 59 25.44 -7.36 -3.96
N GLY A 60 24.46 -6.64 -3.40
CA GLY A 60 24.63 -5.42 -2.60
C GLY A 60 24.78 -4.11 -3.38
N VAL A 61 25.09 -4.16 -4.68
CA VAL A 61 25.22 -2.97 -5.54
C VAL A 61 23.87 -2.60 -6.15
N LYS A 62 23.52 -1.31 -6.18
CA LYS A 62 22.28 -0.85 -6.85
C LYS A 62 22.37 -1.08 -8.36
N GLU A 63 21.50 -1.93 -8.88
CA GLU A 63 21.44 -2.31 -10.30
C GLU A 63 20.43 -1.45 -11.07
N ARG A 64 19.22 -1.29 -10.52
CA ARG A 64 18.09 -0.64 -11.21
C ARG A 64 17.21 0.14 -10.24
N THR A 65 16.46 1.10 -10.77
CA THR A 65 15.40 1.79 -10.04
C THR A 65 14.21 1.99 -10.96
N LEU A 66 13.01 1.65 -10.48
CA LEU A 66 11.75 1.80 -11.20
C LEU A 66 10.92 2.89 -10.51
N THR A 67 10.51 3.91 -11.26
CA THR A 67 9.62 5.00 -10.82
C THR A 67 8.28 5.00 -11.57
N ASN A 68 8.17 4.18 -12.60
CA ASN A 68 7.03 4.11 -13.53
C ASN A 68 6.59 2.65 -13.66
N SER A 69 5.29 2.41 -13.91
CA SER A 69 4.68 1.06 -14.01
C SER A 69 4.85 0.16 -12.77
N ILE A 70 5.26 0.72 -11.63
CA ILE A 70 5.55 -0.01 -10.37
C ILE A 70 4.35 -0.75 -9.76
N THR A 71 3.11 -0.45 -10.17
CA THR A 71 1.90 -1.16 -9.72
C THR A 71 1.89 -2.64 -10.17
N LYS A 72 2.45 -2.92 -11.36
CA LYS A 72 2.64 -4.28 -11.92
C LYS A 72 3.90 -4.26 -12.80
N PHE A 73 4.96 -4.93 -12.35
CA PHE A 73 6.23 -5.01 -13.08
C PHE A 73 6.75 -6.45 -13.11
N SER A 74 7.70 -6.72 -14.00
CA SER A 74 8.45 -7.98 -14.03
C SER A 74 9.95 -7.69 -14.01
N LEU A 75 10.72 -8.54 -13.32
CA LEU A 75 12.18 -8.49 -13.26
C LEU A 75 12.72 -9.86 -13.66
N ASP A 76 13.51 -9.93 -14.73
CA ASP A 76 14.32 -11.13 -14.99
C ASP A 76 15.60 -11.06 -14.16
N LEU A 77 15.73 -11.96 -13.19
CA LEU A 77 16.89 -12.07 -12.32
C LEU A 77 17.87 -13.12 -12.88
N ASP A 78 19.15 -12.79 -12.95
CA ASP A 78 20.18 -13.75 -13.35
C ASP A 78 20.43 -14.76 -12.21
N LEU A 79 20.78 -16.00 -12.54
CA LEU A 79 21.07 -17.02 -11.53
C LEU A 79 22.40 -16.78 -10.79
N ASN A 80 22.58 -17.52 -9.69
CA ASN A 80 23.75 -17.49 -8.82
C ASN A 80 24.09 -16.06 -8.29
N SER A 81 23.06 -15.30 -7.92
CA SER A 81 23.18 -13.95 -7.37
C SER A 81 22.20 -13.72 -6.21
N ASN A 82 22.48 -12.72 -5.38
CA ASN A 82 21.57 -12.28 -4.31
C ASN A 82 20.97 -10.94 -4.72
N TYR A 83 19.64 -10.88 -4.86
CA TYR A 83 18.93 -9.64 -5.15
C TYR A 83 18.16 -9.15 -3.93
N ILE A 84 18.13 -7.82 -3.75
CA ILE A 84 17.23 -7.16 -2.80
C ILE A 84 16.37 -6.18 -3.59
N VAL A 85 15.05 -6.33 -3.51
CA VAL A 85 14.08 -5.41 -4.09
C VAL A 85 13.48 -4.57 -2.96
N SER A 86 13.82 -3.28 -2.93
CA SER A 86 13.43 -2.30 -1.92
C SER A 86 12.26 -1.45 -2.43
N PHE A 87 11.19 -1.36 -1.65
CA PHE A 87 9.95 -0.65 -1.95
C PHE A 87 9.90 0.60 -1.07
N GLU A 88 10.04 1.78 -1.66
CA GLU A 88 10.30 3.03 -0.95
C GLU A 88 9.33 4.13 -1.39
N LYS A 89 8.76 4.86 -0.42
CA LYS A 89 7.96 6.08 -0.60
C LYS A 89 8.15 6.95 0.64
N ASP A 90 8.37 8.24 0.46
CA ASP A 90 8.69 9.12 1.59
C ASP A 90 7.46 9.31 2.51
N GLY A 91 7.65 9.15 3.82
CA GLY A 91 6.55 9.10 4.81
C GLY A 91 5.86 7.75 4.97
N TYR A 92 6.33 6.69 4.29
CA TYR A 92 5.78 5.34 4.34
C TYR A 92 6.84 4.33 4.76
N VAL A 93 6.39 3.24 5.40
CA VAL A 93 7.29 2.15 5.79
C VAL A 93 7.84 1.47 4.55
N SER A 94 9.15 1.62 4.35
CA SER A 94 9.87 0.92 3.30
C SER A 94 9.94 -0.57 3.61
N LYS A 95 9.72 -1.42 2.61
CA LYS A 95 9.77 -2.89 2.72
C LYS A 95 10.80 -3.46 1.75
N LYS A 96 11.42 -4.58 2.08
CA LYS A 96 12.40 -5.26 1.21
C LYS A 96 12.02 -6.70 0.97
N ILE A 97 12.30 -7.25 -0.20
CA ILE A 97 12.24 -8.68 -0.48
C ILE A 97 13.62 -9.14 -0.96
N SER A 98 14.08 -10.27 -0.43
CA SER A 98 15.35 -10.91 -0.81
C SER A 98 15.08 -12.08 -1.75
N PHE A 99 15.81 -12.16 -2.86
CA PHE A 99 15.79 -13.30 -3.79
C PHE A 99 17.20 -13.88 -3.89
N ASN A 100 17.40 -15.09 -3.40
CA ASN A 100 18.65 -15.84 -3.54
C ASN A 100 18.54 -16.77 -4.75
N THR A 101 19.10 -16.37 -5.90
CA THR A 101 18.99 -17.10 -7.17
C THR A 101 20.05 -18.19 -7.35
N LYS A 102 20.70 -18.63 -6.27
CA LYS A 102 21.61 -19.78 -6.27
C LYS A 102 20.81 -21.08 -6.49
N VAL A 103 21.15 -21.79 -7.57
CA VAL A 103 20.58 -23.09 -7.95
C VAL A 103 21.74 -24.10 -8.04
N PRO A 104 21.58 -25.35 -7.57
CA PRO A 104 22.55 -26.43 -7.78
C PRO A 104 22.90 -26.60 -9.27
N SER A 105 24.16 -26.88 -9.59
CA SER A 105 24.69 -26.89 -10.97
C SER A 105 23.99 -27.87 -11.91
N ASP A 106 23.46 -28.96 -11.36
CA ASP A 106 22.63 -29.98 -12.00
C ASP A 106 21.22 -29.48 -12.40
N GLN A 107 20.73 -28.40 -11.78
CA GLN A 107 19.36 -27.89 -11.94
C GLN A 107 19.29 -26.51 -12.64
N VAL A 108 20.43 -25.87 -12.94
CA VAL A 108 20.52 -24.57 -13.64
C VAL A 108 19.83 -24.54 -15.02
N SER A 109 19.68 -25.70 -15.68
CA SER A 109 19.09 -25.79 -17.03
C SER A 109 17.57 -26.01 -17.05
N GLY A 110 16.89 -26.02 -15.90
CA GLY A 110 15.43 -26.14 -15.82
C GLY A 110 14.69 -24.83 -16.13
N PRO A 111 13.44 -24.89 -16.63
CA PRO A 111 12.56 -23.73 -16.71
C PRO A 111 11.89 -23.46 -15.35
N PHE A 112 12.37 -22.45 -14.63
CA PHE A 112 11.76 -21.97 -13.37
C PHE A 112 10.39 -21.33 -13.63
N THR A 113 9.45 -21.50 -12.71
CA THR A 113 8.14 -20.83 -12.82
C THR A 113 8.25 -19.33 -12.52
N PRO A 114 7.54 -18.46 -13.25
CA PRO A 114 7.54 -17.03 -12.96
C PRO A 114 6.91 -16.74 -11.59
N PHE A 115 7.68 -16.12 -10.69
CA PHE A 115 7.30 -15.97 -9.28
C PHE A 115 6.47 -14.70 -9.03
N ASP A 116 5.18 -14.88 -8.80
CA ASP A 116 4.22 -13.81 -8.52
C ASP A 116 4.25 -13.39 -7.04
N PHE A 117 4.53 -12.11 -6.76
CA PHE A 117 4.52 -11.57 -5.40
C PHE A 117 3.79 -10.21 -5.30
N ALA A 118 3.38 -9.83 -4.09
CA ALA A 118 2.66 -8.58 -3.83
C ALA A 118 3.14 -7.89 -2.55
N VAL A 119 3.29 -6.56 -2.60
CA VAL A 119 3.77 -5.73 -1.49
C VAL A 119 2.83 -4.54 -1.25
N SER A 120 2.15 -4.54 -0.10
CA SER A 120 1.52 -3.34 0.45
C SER A 120 2.48 -2.60 1.38
N ILE A 121 2.85 -1.37 1.03
CA ILE A 121 3.47 -0.40 1.97
C ILE A 121 2.39 0.51 2.56
N PHE A 122 2.66 1.13 3.70
CA PHE A 122 1.68 1.88 4.48
C PHE A 122 2.32 3.10 5.15
N LYS A 123 1.50 4.12 5.46
CA LYS A 123 1.94 5.35 6.14
C LYS A 123 2.69 5.04 7.44
N GLN A 124 3.86 5.63 7.62
CA GLN A 124 4.65 5.49 8.84
C GLN A 124 4.09 6.40 9.93
N TYR A 125 4.03 5.90 11.17
CA TYR A 125 3.75 6.69 12.37
C TYR A 125 5.02 6.73 13.23
N ASP A 126 5.40 7.92 13.70
CA ASP A 126 6.73 8.16 14.30
C ASP A 126 7.02 7.36 15.58
N GLU A 127 5.97 6.87 16.25
CA GLU A 127 6.06 6.02 17.44
C GLU A 127 6.42 4.56 17.12
N THR A 128 6.10 4.07 15.92
CA THR A 128 6.21 2.65 15.56
C THR A 128 7.66 2.27 15.24
N ASN A 129 8.14 1.15 15.80
CA ASN A 129 9.56 0.78 15.74
C ASN A 129 10.02 0.40 14.31
N MET A 130 10.70 1.35 13.66
CA MET A 130 11.16 1.25 12.26
C MET A 130 12.12 0.08 11.99
N VAL A 131 12.80 -0.46 13.01
CA VAL A 131 13.87 -1.45 12.84
C VAL A 131 13.38 -2.78 12.24
N VAL A 132 12.17 -3.22 12.60
CA VAL A 132 11.60 -4.51 12.14
C VAL A 132 11.42 -4.55 10.61
N PHE A 133 11.17 -3.39 9.98
CA PHE A 133 10.95 -3.29 8.53
C PHE A 133 12.25 -3.12 7.71
N ASN A 134 13.41 -2.97 8.37
CA ASN A 134 14.70 -2.89 7.69
C ASN A 134 15.20 -4.26 7.18
N GLN A 135 14.74 -5.35 7.81
CA GLN A 135 14.94 -6.73 7.35
C GLN A 135 14.04 -7.04 6.14
N PRO A 136 14.42 -7.96 5.23
CA PRO A 136 13.53 -8.37 4.15
C PRO A 136 12.29 -9.06 4.73
N VAL A 137 11.10 -8.61 4.33
CA VAL A 137 9.80 -9.14 4.82
C VAL A 137 9.41 -10.46 4.15
N GLY A 138 10.11 -10.83 3.08
CA GLY A 138 10.08 -12.14 2.44
C GLY A 138 11.47 -12.47 1.93
N LEU A 139 11.87 -13.74 2.09
CA LEU A 139 13.08 -14.30 1.53
C LEU A 139 12.66 -15.45 0.62
N ILE A 140 12.98 -15.34 -0.67
CA ILE A 140 12.75 -16.36 -1.69
C ILE A 140 14.10 -17.00 -1.98
N ARG A 141 14.13 -18.33 -2.03
CA ARG A 141 15.32 -19.11 -2.39
C ARG A 141 14.92 -20.33 -3.21
N PHE A 142 15.89 -20.93 -3.88
CA PHE A 142 15.69 -22.24 -4.47
C PHE A 142 15.41 -23.27 -3.37
N GLU A 143 14.46 -24.16 -3.61
CA GLU A 143 14.09 -25.25 -2.72
C GLU A 143 14.31 -26.59 -3.46
N PRO A 144 15.42 -27.31 -3.18
CA PRO A 144 15.77 -28.54 -3.88
C PRO A 144 14.73 -29.66 -3.81
N SER A 145 13.84 -29.66 -2.82
CA SER A 145 12.73 -30.62 -2.74
C SER A 145 11.57 -30.31 -3.70
N LEU A 146 11.46 -29.07 -4.18
CA LEU A 146 10.48 -28.63 -5.18
C LEU A 146 11.08 -28.49 -6.59
N GLY A 147 12.39 -28.30 -6.70
CA GLY A 147 13.08 -28.04 -7.98
C GLY A 147 12.86 -26.62 -8.53
N ASP A 148 12.32 -25.71 -7.71
CA ASP A 148 12.01 -24.33 -8.09
C ASP A 148 12.17 -23.36 -6.90
N PHE A 149 11.79 -22.09 -7.07
CA PHE A 149 11.87 -21.05 -6.06
C PHE A 149 10.60 -20.92 -5.21
N ASP A 150 10.75 -20.93 -3.88
CA ASP A 150 9.67 -20.68 -2.92
C ASP A 150 10.12 -19.74 -1.78
N TYR A 151 9.17 -19.28 -0.97
CA TYR A 151 9.41 -18.58 0.28
C TYR A 151 10.12 -19.48 1.29
N ASP A 152 11.17 -18.98 1.91
CA ASP A 152 11.80 -19.64 3.04
C ASP A 152 10.81 -19.67 4.23
N THR A 153 10.26 -20.85 4.52
CA THR A 153 9.16 -20.99 5.46
C THR A 153 9.58 -20.75 6.92
N ASP A 154 10.84 -21.01 7.27
CA ASP A 154 11.36 -20.86 8.63
C ASP A 154 11.73 -19.40 8.91
N TYR A 155 12.43 -18.74 7.98
CA TYR A 155 12.64 -17.30 8.01
C TYR A 155 11.31 -16.55 8.05
N THR A 156 10.37 -16.91 7.18
CA THR A 156 9.02 -16.30 7.15
C THR A 156 8.33 -16.47 8.50
N ARG A 157 8.33 -17.66 9.11
CA ARG A 157 7.73 -17.92 10.42
C ARG A 157 8.35 -17.05 11.54
N SER A 158 9.67 -16.89 11.53
CA SER A 158 10.41 -16.11 12.55
C SER A 158 10.12 -14.60 12.50
N ILE A 159 9.92 -14.04 11.31
CA ILE A 159 9.68 -12.60 11.10
C ILE A 159 8.17 -12.27 11.08
N GLN A 160 7.30 -13.20 10.66
CA GLN A 160 5.86 -12.99 10.54
C GLN A 160 5.21 -12.56 11.87
N SER A 161 5.61 -13.12 13.02
CA SER A 161 5.06 -12.73 14.33
C SER A 161 5.37 -11.27 14.67
N GLN A 162 6.60 -10.83 14.43
CA GLN A 162 7.05 -9.45 14.67
C GLN A 162 6.36 -8.46 13.72
N LEU A 163 6.26 -8.83 12.43
CA LEU A 163 5.53 -8.03 11.44
C LEU A 163 4.04 -7.92 11.76
N GLN A 164 3.39 -9.00 12.20
CA GLN A 164 1.95 -8.98 12.56
C GLN A 164 1.67 -8.04 13.74
N ALA A 165 2.52 -8.02 14.77
CA ALA A 165 2.38 -7.12 15.91
C ALA A 165 2.45 -5.65 15.47
N ALA A 166 3.49 -5.28 14.72
CA ALA A 166 3.67 -3.90 14.24
C ALA A 166 2.60 -3.50 13.19
N GLN A 167 2.23 -4.40 12.29
CA GLN A 167 1.19 -4.16 11.28
C GLN A 167 -0.19 -3.91 11.92
N LYS A 168 -0.50 -4.60 13.02
CA LYS A 168 -1.75 -4.45 13.78
C LYS A 168 -1.81 -3.12 14.56
N GLU A 169 -0.71 -2.68 15.16
CA GLU A 169 -0.63 -1.36 15.82
C GLU A 169 -0.89 -0.24 14.79
N VAL A 170 -0.24 -0.33 13.62
CA VAL A 170 -0.44 0.61 12.51
C VAL A 170 -1.87 0.58 11.99
N GLU A 171 -2.48 -0.61 11.81
CA GLU A 171 -3.86 -0.74 11.36
C GLU A 171 -4.86 -0.13 12.37
N GLN A 172 -4.58 -0.27 13.67
CA GLN A 172 -5.37 0.38 14.72
C GLN A 172 -5.23 1.91 14.67
N LYS A 173 -4.01 2.44 14.48
CA LYS A 173 -3.76 3.88 14.31
C LYS A 173 -4.42 4.45 13.05
N GLN A 174 -4.37 3.75 11.92
CA GLN A 174 -5.07 4.11 10.69
C GLN A 174 -6.59 4.14 10.88
N LYS A 175 -7.15 3.15 11.58
CA LYS A 175 -8.60 3.10 11.88
C LYS A 175 -9.02 4.22 12.83
N ALA A 176 -8.20 4.57 13.81
CA ALA A 176 -8.44 5.71 14.69
C ALA A 176 -8.40 7.04 13.92
N GLU A 177 -7.34 7.28 13.13
CA GLU A 177 -7.16 8.49 12.30
C GLU A 177 -8.33 8.67 11.31
N ALA A 178 -8.70 7.61 10.59
CA ALA A 178 -9.83 7.64 9.66
C ALA A 178 -11.20 7.82 10.37
N GLN A 179 -11.38 7.26 11.56
CA GLN A 179 -12.60 7.46 12.35
C GLN A 179 -12.69 8.89 12.89
N GLU A 180 -11.57 9.48 13.32
CA GLU A 180 -11.50 10.87 13.77
C GLU A 180 -11.76 11.83 12.59
N GLU A 181 -11.15 11.60 11.42
CA GLU A 181 -11.41 12.39 10.21
C GLU A 181 -12.90 12.29 9.79
N LEU A 182 -13.51 11.11 9.84
CA LEU A 182 -14.93 10.93 9.57
C LEU A 182 -15.84 11.64 10.59
N VAL A 183 -15.44 11.73 11.86
CA VAL A 183 -16.16 12.51 12.88
C VAL A 183 -15.99 14.01 12.61
N ASN A 184 -14.77 14.48 12.37
CA ASN A 184 -14.45 15.87 12.08
C ASN A 184 -15.10 16.38 10.77
N ALA A 185 -15.24 15.52 9.75
CA ALA A 185 -15.98 15.82 8.53
C ALA A 185 -17.49 15.94 8.80
N LYS A 186 -18.06 15.02 9.61
CA LYS A 186 -19.49 15.05 9.98
C LYS A 186 -19.84 16.24 10.86
N THR A 187 -19.00 16.63 11.81
CA THR A 187 -19.25 17.81 12.66
C THR A 187 -19.16 19.11 11.86
N LYS A 188 -18.18 19.25 10.96
CA LYS A 188 -18.11 20.38 10.03
C LYS A 188 -19.35 20.46 9.14
N ALA A 189 -19.72 19.37 8.47
CA ALA A 189 -20.91 19.33 7.62
C ALA A 189 -22.21 19.62 8.39
N ALA A 190 -22.33 19.17 9.65
CA ALA A 190 -23.46 19.49 10.51
C ALA A 190 -23.49 20.99 10.89
N ALA A 191 -22.35 21.56 11.29
CA ALA A 191 -22.23 22.98 11.63
C ALA A 191 -22.50 23.90 10.42
N GLU A 192 -22.00 23.55 9.23
CA GLU A 192 -22.28 24.25 7.98
C GLU A 192 -23.77 24.17 7.60
N ALA A 193 -24.39 23.00 7.76
CA ALA A 193 -25.82 22.82 7.51
C ALA A 193 -26.69 23.59 8.52
N GLU A 194 -26.27 23.70 9.78
CA GLU A 194 -26.96 24.51 10.78
C GLU A 194 -26.78 26.01 10.54
N ALA A 195 -25.56 26.48 10.31
CA ALA A 195 -25.27 27.86 9.96
C ALA A 195 -26.05 28.31 8.71
N ARG A 196 -26.15 27.43 7.69
CA ARG A 196 -26.98 27.69 6.51
C ARG A 196 -28.47 27.81 6.82
N LYS A 197 -29.02 26.97 7.71
CA LYS A 197 -30.42 27.10 8.16
C LYS A 197 -30.65 28.40 8.94
N GLN A 198 -29.74 28.76 9.84
CA GLN A 198 -29.81 30.01 10.60
C GLN A 198 -29.75 31.24 9.67
N ALA A 199 -28.86 31.23 8.67
CA ALA A 199 -28.77 32.29 7.66
C ALA A 199 -30.02 32.37 6.77
N GLU A 200 -30.58 31.23 6.33
CA GLU A 200 -31.82 31.20 5.55
C GLU A 200 -33.03 31.69 6.36
N GLN A 201 -33.10 31.36 7.65
CA GLN A 201 -34.15 31.87 8.54
C GLN A 201 -34.01 33.37 8.78
N ALA A 202 -32.81 33.86 9.10
CA ALA A 202 -32.56 35.30 9.26
C ALA A 202 -32.89 36.10 7.99
N ALA A 203 -32.59 35.56 6.80
CA ALA A 203 -32.97 36.17 5.53
C ALA A 203 -34.49 36.23 5.33
N LYS A 204 -35.24 35.19 5.73
CA LYS A 204 -36.72 35.18 5.70
C LYS A 204 -37.32 36.17 6.70
N ASP A 205 -36.78 36.24 7.92
CA ASP A 205 -37.26 37.13 8.96
C ASP A 205 -37.01 38.60 8.59
N GLU A 206 -35.87 38.93 7.99
CA GLU A 206 -35.59 40.27 7.48
C GLU A 206 -36.44 40.60 6.24
N GLN A 207 -36.62 39.67 5.30
CA GLN A 207 -37.53 39.85 4.18
C GLN A 207 -38.98 40.07 4.65
N ALA A 208 -39.41 39.37 5.70
CA ALA A 208 -40.72 39.56 6.33
C ALA A 208 -40.83 40.97 6.94
N ARG A 209 -39.83 41.42 7.72
CA ARG A 209 -39.75 42.78 8.29
C ARG A 209 -39.83 43.87 7.22
N VAL A 210 -39.01 43.78 6.17
CA VAL A 210 -39.03 44.73 5.05
C VAL A 210 -40.38 44.72 4.33
N SER A 211 -41.02 43.56 4.18
CA SER A 211 -42.35 43.46 3.57
C SER A 211 -43.46 44.07 4.45
N ALA A 212 -43.33 43.94 5.77
CA ALA A 212 -44.26 44.53 6.73
C ALA A 212 -44.12 46.06 6.76
N ALA A 213 -42.90 46.58 6.84
CA ALA A 213 -42.61 48.01 6.79
C ALA A 213 -43.17 48.68 5.53
N LYS A 214 -43.04 48.04 4.36
CA LYS A 214 -43.61 48.56 3.10
C LYS A 214 -45.14 48.53 3.06
N LYS A 215 -45.79 47.56 3.71
CA LYS A 215 -47.26 47.52 3.84
C LYS A 215 -47.76 48.62 4.79
N GLU A 216 -47.09 48.75 5.92
CA GLU A 216 -47.31 49.78 6.94
C GLU A 216 -47.22 51.20 6.33
N GLU A 217 -46.16 51.46 5.55
CA GLU A 217 -45.95 52.71 4.81
C GLU A 217 -47.04 52.95 3.75
N ALA A 218 -47.39 51.93 2.95
CA ALA A 218 -48.45 52.03 1.94
C ALA A 218 -49.85 52.28 2.55
N ILE A 219 -50.14 51.73 3.73
CA ILE A 219 -51.38 51.99 4.47
C ILE A 219 -51.44 53.47 4.89
N ARG A 220 -50.36 54.00 5.50
CA ARG A 220 -50.29 55.41 5.90
C ARG A 220 -50.43 56.36 4.71
N ALA A 221 -49.76 56.07 3.60
CA ALA A 221 -49.85 56.88 2.37
C ALA A 221 -51.28 56.87 1.78
N ALA A 222 -51.95 55.72 1.79
CA ALA A 222 -53.34 55.61 1.34
C ALA A 222 -54.33 56.35 2.26
N GLU A 223 -54.07 56.35 3.58
CA GLU A 223 -54.88 57.12 4.54
C GLU A 223 -54.66 58.63 4.39
N GLN A 224 -53.42 59.10 4.25
CA GLN A 224 -53.11 60.51 3.97
C GLN A 224 -53.77 60.98 2.67
N ALA A 225 -53.64 60.22 1.57
CA ALA A 225 -54.28 60.55 0.29
C ALA A 225 -55.82 60.59 0.40
N ARG A 226 -56.42 59.75 1.26
CA ARG A 226 -57.87 59.81 1.55
C ARG A 226 -58.23 61.08 2.33
N GLN A 227 -57.47 61.45 3.36
CA GLN A 227 -57.69 62.67 4.14
C GLN A 227 -57.55 63.93 3.28
N GLU A 228 -56.53 64.00 2.39
CA GLU A 228 -56.38 65.09 1.43
C GLU A 228 -57.54 65.16 0.44
N ALA A 229 -57.99 64.02 -0.11
CA ALA A 229 -59.13 63.98 -1.02
C ALA A 229 -60.45 64.38 -0.35
N GLU A 230 -60.61 64.10 0.95
CA GLU A 230 -61.77 64.49 1.74
C GLU A 230 -61.72 65.98 2.12
N ALA A 231 -60.56 66.49 2.54
CA ALA A 231 -60.33 67.92 2.78
C ALA A 231 -60.56 68.77 1.52
N ARG A 232 -60.09 68.29 0.35
CA ARG A 232 -60.31 68.97 -0.93
C ARG A 232 -61.80 69.04 -1.30
N LYS A 233 -62.56 67.95 -1.08
CA LYS A 233 -64.03 67.93 -1.27
C LYS A 233 -64.76 68.81 -0.26
N ALA A 234 -64.28 68.93 0.97
CA ALA A 234 -64.84 69.83 1.98
C ALA A 234 -64.63 71.30 1.58
N ALA A 235 -63.42 71.67 1.13
CA ALA A 235 -63.12 73.00 0.62
C ALA A 235 -63.95 73.36 -0.62
N GLU A 236 -64.12 72.41 -1.56
CA GLU A 236 -64.97 72.57 -2.74
C GLU A 236 -66.45 72.79 -2.38
N ARG A 237 -66.98 72.02 -1.41
CA ARG A 237 -68.35 72.22 -0.89
C ARG A 237 -68.52 73.59 -0.22
N ALA A 238 -67.59 73.99 0.64
CA ALA A 238 -67.64 75.30 1.30
C ALA A 238 -67.60 76.46 0.28
N ALA A 239 -66.80 76.34 -0.78
CA ALA A 239 -66.76 77.30 -1.89
C ALA A 239 -68.04 77.33 -2.74
N LEU A 240 -68.77 76.20 -2.82
CA LEU A 240 -70.10 76.13 -3.46
C LEU A 240 -71.21 76.71 -2.58
N GLU A 241 -71.13 76.49 -1.26
CA GLU A 241 -72.12 76.93 -0.28
C GLU A 241 -72.05 78.45 -0.07
N ALA A 242 -70.83 79.01 0.00
CA ALA A 242 -70.58 80.46 -0.02
C ALA A 242 -71.00 81.17 -1.32
N ARG A 243 -71.50 80.44 -2.33
CA ARG A 243 -71.97 80.95 -3.62
C ARG A 243 -73.50 80.89 -3.82
N LYS A 244 -74.29 80.62 -2.78
CA LYS A 244 -75.78 80.58 -2.87
C LYS A 244 -76.48 81.61 -1.95
N PRO A 245 -77.47 82.38 -2.47
CA PRO A 245 -78.37 83.18 -1.64
C PRO A 245 -79.49 82.35 -0.99
N ALA A 246 -80.19 82.95 -0.01
CA ALA A 246 -81.13 82.29 0.90
C ALA A 246 -82.53 81.92 0.29
N PRO A 247 -83.30 81.00 0.91
CA PRO A 247 -84.40 80.29 0.23
C PRO A 247 -85.84 80.72 0.59
N LYS A 248 -86.82 80.24 -0.21
CA LYS A 248 -88.27 80.12 0.09
C LYS A 248 -88.86 78.87 -0.63
N PRO A 249 -90.11 78.40 -0.36
CA PRO A 249 -90.36 76.97 -0.11
C PRO A 249 -91.39 76.26 -1.04
N GLU A 250 -91.77 75.02 -0.68
CA GLU A 250 -93.14 74.40 -0.79
C GLU A 250 -93.36 73.14 -1.70
N GLN A 251 -93.38 71.95 -1.05
CA GLN A 251 -94.31 70.78 -1.23
C GLN A 251 -94.38 70.01 -2.63
N PRO A 252 -95.15 68.89 -2.82
CA PRO A 252 -94.58 67.53 -2.70
C PRO A 252 -94.56 66.56 -3.96
N PRO A 253 -95.35 65.45 -4.12
CA PRO A 253 -94.86 64.09 -4.50
C PRO A 253 -95.36 63.59 -5.90
N PRO A 254 -95.39 62.29 -6.37
CA PRO A 254 -95.11 60.96 -5.72
C PRO A 254 -94.48 59.82 -6.60
N THR A 255 -94.63 58.55 -6.16
CA THR A 255 -94.68 57.24 -6.93
C THR A 255 -93.41 56.43 -7.35
N ALA A 256 -93.62 55.12 -7.59
CA ALA A 256 -92.64 54.01 -7.81
C ALA A 256 -92.86 53.34 -9.23
N PRO A 257 -92.51 52.06 -9.62
CA PRO A 257 -92.03 50.86 -8.88
C PRO A 257 -91.03 49.85 -9.58
N LYS A 258 -90.67 48.75 -8.87
CA LYS A 258 -90.13 47.42 -9.36
C LYS A 258 -88.69 47.41 -9.93
N ALA A 259 -87.95 46.28 -10.02
CA ALA A 259 -88.28 44.84 -9.93
C ALA A 259 -87.20 43.93 -9.22
N LYS A 260 -87.50 42.61 -9.12
CA LYS A 260 -86.65 41.46 -8.67
C LYS A 260 -86.19 40.64 -9.92
N PRO A 261 -85.37 39.53 -9.89
CA PRO A 261 -85.18 38.53 -8.82
C PRO A 261 -83.75 37.92 -8.59
N THR A 262 -83.69 36.90 -7.72
CA THR A 262 -82.61 35.91 -7.40
C THR A 262 -82.78 34.59 -8.21
N PRO A 263 -82.10 33.43 -7.98
CA PRO A 263 -80.91 33.01 -7.17
C PRO A 263 -79.81 32.39 -8.12
N PRO A 264 -79.06 31.25 -7.94
CA PRO A 264 -78.69 30.38 -6.78
C PRO A 264 -77.19 29.93 -6.69
N GLU A 265 -76.90 28.96 -5.81
CA GLU A 265 -75.69 28.11 -5.65
C GLU A 265 -75.94 26.67 -6.23
N PRO A 266 -74.95 25.77 -6.52
CA PRO A 266 -74.38 24.85 -5.48
C PRO A 266 -73.00 24.12 -5.71
N LYS A 267 -72.18 24.03 -4.64
CA LYS A 267 -71.59 22.81 -3.98
C LYS A 267 -70.81 21.68 -4.77
N PRO A 268 -70.18 20.64 -4.12
CA PRO A 268 -68.84 20.16 -4.52
C PRO A 268 -68.67 18.63 -4.77
N GLU A 269 -67.45 18.20 -5.13
CA GLU A 269 -67.07 16.77 -5.36
C GLU A 269 -65.79 16.29 -4.62
N ARG A 270 -65.53 14.97 -4.69
CA ARG A 270 -64.38 14.18 -4.15
C ARG A 270 -64.16 12.94 -5.09
N PRO A 271 -63.23 11.99 -4.82
CA PRO A 271 -61.76 12.06 -4.84
C PRO A 271 -61.14 11.09 -5.90
N ILE A 272 -60.63 9.91 -5.48
CA ILE A 272 -60.10 8.75 -6.27
C ILE A 272 -58.69 8.95 -6.98
N PRO A 273 -57.97 7.93 -7.57
CA PRO A 273 -56.74 7.41 -6.92
C PRO A 273 -55.46 7.04 -7.78
N THR A 274 -54.32 6.79 -7.09
CA THR A 274 -53.21 5.83 -7.44
C THR A 274 -52.41 6.04 -8.77
N PRO A 275 -51.35 5.26 -9.15
CA PRO A 275 -50.68 4.08 -8.54
C PRO A 275 -49.14 4.29 -8.26
N PRO A 276 -48.18 3.35 -8.50
CA PRO A 276 -47.49 2.67 -7.37
C PRO A 276 -45.94 2.71 -7.38
N ARG A 277 -45.29 2.25 -6.29
CA ARG A 277 -43.88 1.81 -6.32
C ARG A 277 -43.50 0.85 -5.18
N SER A 278 -42.90 -0.29 -5.52
CA SER A 278 -42.15 -1.22 -4.64
C SER A 278 -40.66 -0.78 -4.56
N PRO A 279 -39.74 -1.37 -3.74
CA PRO A 279 -39.57 -2.81 -3.44
C PRO A 279 -39.30 -3.15 -1.95
N GLU A 280 -38.82 -4.38 -1.73
CA GLU A 280 -38.58 -5.09 -0.46
C GLU A 280 -37.30 -4.63 0.30
N PRO A 281 -36.98 -5.22 1.48
CA PRO A 281 -36.28 -6.52 1.50
C PRO A 281 -36.85 -7.56 2.49
N GLY A 282 -36.68 -8.84 2.17
CA GLY A 282 -37.08 -9.97 3.01
C GLY A 282 -36.11 -10.28 4.18
N ILE A 283 -36.60 -11.02 5.17
CA ILE A 283 -35.84 -11.44 6.37
C ILE A 283 -35.53 -12.94 6.29
N LEU A 284 -34.30 -13.31 6.67
CA LEU A 284 -33.80 -14.69 6.64
C LEU A 284 -34.45 -15.56 7.73
N ALA A 285 -34.85 -16.79 7.36
CA ALA A 285 -35.30 -17.82 8.30
C ALA A 285 -34.13 -18.73 8.73
N ASN A 286 -34.17 -19.21 9.97
CA ASN A 286 -33.09 -20.02 10.56
C ASN A 286 -32.98 -21.41 9.93
N ALA A 287 -31.75 -21.89 9.72
CA ALA A 287 -31.47 -23.27 9.34
C ALA A 287 -31.56 -24.20 10.57
N VAL A 288 -32.20 -25.37 10.40
CA VAL A 288 -32.30 -26.42 11.42
C VAL A 288 -31.08 -27.34 11.36
N VAL A 289 -30.53 -27.70 12.52
CA VAL A 289 -29.40 -28.62 12.65
C VAL A 289 -29.90 -30.07 12.56
N GLY A 290 -29.36 -30.84 11.61
CA GLY A 290 -29.55 -32.29 11.54
C GLY A 290 -28.42 -33.05 12.24
N GLN A 291 -28.76 -34.10 12.99
CA GLN A 291 -27.78 -35.09 13.46
C GLN A 291 -27.54 -36.15 12.37
N ASP A 292 -26.29 -36.59 12.21
CA ASP A 292 -25.98 -37.92 11.68
C ASP A 292 -24.90 -38.55 12.56
N THR A 293 -24.93 -39.88 12.65
CA THR A 293 -24.10 -40.68 13.55
C THR A 293 -23.66 -41.96 12.84
N ARG A 294 -22.41 -42.02 12.36
CA ARG A 294 -21.81 -43.29 11.93
C ARG A 294 -20.28 -43.33 12.00
N ARG A 295 -19.83 -43.86 13.14
CA ARG A 295 -18.68 -44.77 13.33
C ARG A 295 -17.80 -45.07 12.09
N ALA A 296 -16.54 -44.67 12.15
CA ALA A 296 -15.42 -45.27 11.41
C ALA A 296 -14.26 -45.53 12.39
N THR A 297 -13.40 -46.51 12.09
CA THR A 297 -12.48 -47.12 13.07
C THR A 297 -11.02 -46.71 12.83
N VAL A 298 -10.24 -46.51 13.90
CA VAL A 298 -8.78 -46.36 13.81
C VAL A 298 -8.09 -47.69 13.49
N PRO A 299 -7.19 -47.74 12.49
CA PRO A 299 -6.24 -48.85 12.34
C PRO A 299 -4.99 -48.60 13.19
N VAL A 300 -4.59 -49.64 13.94
CA VAL A 300 -3.27 -49.82 14.57
C VAL A 300 -2.62 -51.03 13.87
N VAL A 301 -1.32 -51.31 14.10
CA VAL A 301 -0.51 -52.41 13.52
C VAL A 301 0.09 -52.03 12.14
N LYS A 302 1.39 -52.13 11.89
CA LYS A 302 2.56 -52.44 12.76
C LYS A 302 3.83 -51.80 12.18
N GLU A 303 4.83 -51.62 13.03
CA GLU A 303 6.22 -51.45 12.60
C GLU A 303 6.88 -52.84 12.50
N GLU A 304 7.65 -53.10 11.44
CA GLU A 304 8.34 -54.37 11.20
C GLU A 304 9.72 -54.09 10.58
N ALA A 305 10.78 -54.48 11.29
CA ALA A 305 12.16 -54.18 10.91
C ALA A 305 12.72 -55.23 9.92
N PRO A 306 13.45 -54.82 8.87
CA PRO A 306 14.03 -55.75 7.89
C PRO A 306 15.24 -56.52 8.48
N PRO A 307 15.25 -57.87 8.43
CA PRO A 307 16.34 -58.67 8.97
C PRO A 307 17.39 -59.02 7.91
N ALA A 308 18.60 -58.45 8.00
CA ALA A 308 19.77 -58.89 7.25
C ALA A 308 21.10 -58.46 7.92
N ASP A 309 21.66 -59.32 8.77
CA ASP A 309 23.04 -59.19 9.28
C ASP A 309 23.94 -60.18 8.52
N LEU A 310 24.86 -59.67 7.69
CA LEU A 310 25.80 -60.51 6.94
C LEU A 310 27.17 -59.84 6.72
N ALA A 311 28.20 -60.63 7.04
CA ALA A 311 29.57 -60.59 6.51
C ALA A 311 30.40 -59.31 6.76
N ARG A 312 31.12 -59.30 7.90
CA ARG A 312 32.45 -58.67 7.95
C ARG A 312 33.36 -59.31 6.89
N THR A 313 33.99 -58.51 6.04
CA THR A 313 35.19 -58.88 5.29
C THR A 313 36.33 -57.93 5.65
N GLY A 314 37.51 -58.49 5.90
CA GLY A 314 38.68 -57.71 6.33
C GLY A 314 39.47 -57.19 5.14
N GLY A 315 39.52 -55.86 4.97
CA GLY A 315 40.48 -55.18 4.10
C GLY A 315 41.53 -54.46 4.94
N THR A 316 42.79 -54.89 4.88
CA THR A 316 43.91 -54.11 5.42
C THR A 316 44.27 -53.02 4.43
N ASP A 317 43.81 -51.79 4.67
CA ASP A 317 44.26 -50.62 3.92
C ASP A 317 45.15 -49.72 4.78
N THR A 318 46.17 -49.13 4.17
CA THR A 318 47.27 -48.46 4.86
C THR A 318 46.94 -46.98 5.02
N VAL A 319 46.13 -46.68 6.05
CA VAL A 319 45.74 -45.30 6.39
C VAL A 319 46.98 -44.45 6.62
N ARG A 320 47.28 -43.58 5.66
CA ARG A 320 48.11 -42.40 5.88
C ARG A 320 47.38 -41.52 6.90
N PRO A 321 48.07 -40.90 7.87
CA PRO A 321 47.42 -39.97 8.77
C PRO A 321 46.98 -38.72 8.01
N HIS A 322 45.77 -38.76 7.46
CA HIS A 322 44.98 -37.55 7.31
C HIS A 322 44.74 -37.02 8.72
N GLN A 323 45.23 -35.82 8.95
CA GLN A 323 44.92 -35.10 10.17
C GLN A 323 43.50 -34.56 9.98
N ASP A 324 42.52 -35.31 10.49
CA ASP A 324 41.12 -34.93 10.47
C ASP A 324 40.96 -33.62 11.25
N LEU A 325 40.97 -32.51 10.50
CA LEU A 325 40.49 -31.23 10.98
C LEU A 325 38.98 -31.39 11.13
N LEU A 326 38.55 -31.71 12.34
CA LEU A 326 37.16 -31.59 12.74
C LEU A 326 36.79 -30.12 12.63
N ASP A 327 36.11 -29.77 11.54
CA ASP A 327 35.36 -28.52 11.43
C ASP A 327 34.24 -28.60 12.49
N GLU A 328 34.53 -28.12 13.72
CA GLU A 328 33.57 -28.15 14.81
C GLU A 328 32.32 -27.35 14.44
N ASP A 329 31.18 -28.05 14.38
CA ASP A 329 29.86 -27.49 14.09
C ASP A 329 29.56 -26.30 15.02
N VAL A 330 29.68 -25.08 14.49
CA VAL A 330 29.45 -23.85 15.25
C VAL A 330 27.95 -23.60 15.31
N VAL A 331 27.32 -23.95 16.42
CA VAL A 331 25.89 -23.69 16.60
C VAL A 331 25.71 -22.19 16.86
N ARG A 332 25.19 -21.48 15.85
CA ARG A 332 24.86 -20.05 15.94
C ARG A 332 23.41 -19.84 16.34
N HIS A 333 23.21 -19.11 17.43
CA HIS A 333 21.90 -18.62 17.87
C HIS A 333 21.84 -17.09 17.80
N GLU A 334 20.84 -16.53 17.13
CA GLU A 334 20.62 -15.08 17.04
C GLU A 334 19.32 -14.67 17.74
N GLU A 335 19.40 -13.66 18.60
CA GLU A 335 18.33 -13.22 19.50
C GLU A 335 18.21 -11.69 19.42
N LEU A 336 16.99 -11.18 19.16
CA LEU A 336 16.74 -9.74 19.00
C LEU A 336 15.93 -9.21 20.19
N VAL A 337 16.60 -8.53 21.12
CA VAL A 337 15.97 -7.92 22.30
C VAL A 337 15.60 -6.47 21.97
N VAL A 338 14.30 -6.17 21.97
CA VAL A 338 13.75 -4.84 21.65
C VAL A 338 13.31 -4.13 22.92
N GLU A 339 13.99 -3.04 23.27
CA GLU A 339 13.62 -2.15 24.38
C GLU A 339 13.05 -0.81 23.86
N PRO A 340 12.28 -0.06 24.68
CA PRO A 340 11.68 1.21 24.26
C PRO A 340 12.68 2.30 23.81
N ASN A 341 13.97 2.21 24.21
CA ASN A 341 15.01 3.19 23.88
C ASN A 341 16.22 2.62 23.11
N LYS A 342 16.34 1.29 22.97
CA LYS A 342 17.44 0.62 22.28
C LYS A 342 17.01 -0.73 21.69
N VAL A 343 17.63 -1.17 20.61
CA VAL A 343 17.51 -2.52 20.06
C VAL A 343 18.85 -3.22 20.22
N VAL A 344 18.84 -4.45 20.74
CA VAL A 344 20.04 -5.26 20.97
C VAL A 344 19.95 -6.54 20.16
N THR A 345 20.78 -6.67 19.14
CA THR A 345 21.02 -7.97 18.47
C THR A 345 22.08 -8.71 19.27
N ILE A 346 21.78 -9.93 19.70
CA ILE A 346 22.69 -10.83 20.41
C ILE A 346 22.96 -12.04 19.50
N VAL A 347 24.23 -12.30 19.20
CA VAL A 347 24.66 -13.47 18.41
C VAL A 347 25.55 -14.33 19.30
N LYS A 348 25.10 -15.55 19.60
CA LYS A 348 25.83 -16.54 20.40
C LYS A 348 26.39 -17.59 19.45
N HIS A 349 27.70 -17.81 19.48
CA HIS A 349 28.38 -18.89 18.77
C HIS A 349 28.83 -19.92 19.80
N GLU A 350 28.28 -21.12 19.73
CA GLU A 350 28.62 -22.25 20.61
C GLU A 350 29.60 -23.18 19.88
N LYS A 351 30.71 -23.51 20.56
CA LYS A 351 31.78 -24.43 20.10
C LYS A 351 32.15 -25.37 21.25
N ALA A 352 32.90 -26.46 21.00
CA ALA A 352 33.24 -27.40 22.08
C ALA A 352 34.12 -26.77 23.18
N GLY A 353 34.81 -25.67 22.88
CA GLY A 353 35.55 -24.84 23.84
C GLY A 353 34.75 -23.77 24.59
N GLY A 354 33.44 -23.59 24.31
CA GLY A 354 32.55 -22.66 25.01
C GLY A 354 31.73 -21.72 24.11
N VAL A 355 30.85 -20.93 24.75
CA VAL A 355 29.96 -19.97 24.08
C VAL A 355 30.62 -18.59 24.00
N THR A 356 30.66 -18.01 22.79
CA THR A 356 31.05 -16.60 22.57
C THR A 356 29.82 -15.76 22.25
N GLU A 357 29.60 -14.67 22.98
CA GLU A 357 28.45 -13.77 22.80
C GLU A 357 28.87 -12.44 22.18
N TYR A 358 28.31 -12.09 21.04
CA TYR A 358 28.43 -10.78 20.43
C TYR A 358 27.14 -9.99 20.63
N ARG A 359 27.23 -8.68 20.93
CA ARG A 359 26.06 -7.79 20.96
C ARG A 359 26.25 -6.57 20.09
N LYS A 360 25.22 -6.20 19.33
CA LYS A 360 25.09 -4.91 18.65
C LYS A 360 23.94 -4.14 19.28
N VAL A 361 24.25 -3.01 19.89
CA VAL A 361 23.27 -2.12 20.55
C VAL A 361 23.04 -0.88 19.69
N PHE A 362 21.83 -0.73 19.17
CA PHE A 362 21.40 0.45 18.42
C PHE A 362 20.44 1.30 19.28
N HIS A 363 20.81 2.55 19.58
CA HIS A 363 19.98 3.46 20.36
C HIS A 363 19.10 4.35 19.46
N LYS A 364 17.91 4.73 19.96
CA LYS A 364 17.01 5.66 19.25
C LYS A 364 17.63 7.03 18.92
N TRP A 365 18.68 7.45 19.62
CA TRP A 365 19.42 8.69 19.32
C TRP A 365 20.49 8.56 18.22
N GLY A 366 20.64 7.37 17.61
CA GLY A 366 21.53 7.11 16.46
C GLY A 366 22.86 6.43 16.81
N GLY A 367 23.22 6.34 18.09
CA GLY A 367 24.43 5.64 18.53
C GLY A 367 24.35 4.13 18.30
N THR A 368 25.38 3.56 17.67
CA THR A 368 25.56 2.10 17.54
C THR A 368 26.82 1.67 18.28
N PHE A 369 26.69 0.70 19.19
CA PHE A 369 27.78 0.13 19.96
C PHE A 369 27.86 -1.39 19.73
N TYR A 370 29.06 -1.93 19.86
CA TYR A 370 29.36 -3.33 19.60
C TYR A 370 30.10 -3.91 20.80
N PHE A 371 29.80 -5.16 21.15
CA PHE A 371 30.38 -5.85 22.29
C PHE A 371 30.71 -7.31 21.96
N LYS A 372 31.73 -7.86 22.62
CA LYS A 372 32.14 -9.28 22.60
C LYS A 372 32.33 -9.74 24.05
N ASN A 373 31.62 -10.80 24.45
CA ASN A 373 31.54 -11.32 25.82
C ASN A 373 31.23 -10.25 26.89
N GLY A 374 30.56 -9.17 26.50
CA GLY A 374 30.23 -8.01 27.35
C GLY A 374 31.23 -6.84 27.30
N GLU A 375 32.44 -7.03 26.78
CA GLU A 375 33.43 -5.96 26.57
C GLU A 375 33.18 -5.20 25.26
N PRO A 376 33.40 -3.87 25.20
CA PRO A 376 33.18 -3.09 23.99
C PRO A 376 34.20 -3.45 22.90
N CYS A 377 33.72 -3.75 21.68
CA CYS A 377 34.55 -4.07 20.52
C CYS A 377 34.32 -3.11 19.35
N SER A 378 35.14 -3.19 18.30
CA SER A 378 34.96 -2.38 17.09
C SER A 378 33.88 -2.97 16.19
N GLN A 379 33.26 -2.13 15.35
CA GLN A 379 32.33 -2.62 14.33
C GLN A 379 32.97 -3.70 13.45
N LEU A 380 34.23 -3.50 13.05
CA LEU A 380 34.94 -4.44 12.18
C LEU A 380 35.14 -5.80 12.87
N ALA A 381 35.47 -5.83 14.17
CA ALA A 381 35.52 -7.08 14.92
C ALA A 381 34.16 -7.79 14.94
N TYR A 382 33.06 -7.07 15.21
CA TYR A 382 31.72 -7.66 15.16
C TYR A 382 31.33 -8.17 13.77
N ASP A 383 31.46 -7.33 12.72
CA ASP A 383 31.06 -7.69 11.37
C ASP A 383 31.96 -8.79 10.76
N THR A 384 33.21 -8.94 11.20
CA THR A 384 34.08 -10.08 10.82
C THR A 384 33.77 -11.34 11.64
N GLU A 385 33.69 -11.26 12.98
CA GLU A 385 33.64 -12.44 13.85
C GLU A 385 32.22 -12.99 14.06
N ALA A 386 31.20 -12.12 14.20
CA ALA A 386 29.80 -12.52 14.41
C ALA A 386 29.06 -12.87 13.08
N ARG A 387 29.75 -12.74 11.94
CA ARG A 387 29.19 -12.99 10.59
C ARG A 387 30.12 -13.84 9.70
N ALA A 388 31.20 -14.36 10.26
CA ALA A 388 32.34 -14.99 9.57
C ALA A 388 31.96 -16.07 8.55
N GLU A 389 30.91 -16.85 8.84
CA GLU A 389 30.51 -18.03 8.08
C GLU A 389 30.02 -17.72 6.66
N GLN A 390 29.63 -16.47 6.37
CA GLN A 390 29.35 -16.06 4.98
C GLN A 390 30.60 -15.89 4.11
N LEU A 391 31.81 -15.89 4.68
CA LEU A 391 33.09 -15.82 3.94
C LEU A 391 34.01 -17.04 4.16
N ALA A 392 33.83 -17.85 5.19
CA ALA A 392 34.71 -18.99 5.48
C ALA A 392 34.83 -20.00 4.30
N GLY A 393 33.73 -20.24 3.58
CA GLY A 393 33.71 -21.07 2.37
C GLY A 393 34.38 -20.47 1.12
N ALA A 394 35.12 -19.37 1.23
CA ALA A 394 35.69 -18.63 0.10
C ALA A 394 37.20 -18.37 0.23
N THR A 395 37.97 -19.34 0.75
CA THR A 395 39.45 -19.33 0.64
C THR A 395 39.88 -20.16 -0.57
N PRO A 396 40.54 -19.59 -1.61
CA PRO A 396 41.08 -20.38 -2.71
C PRO A 396 42.29 -21.18 -2.24
N GLY A 397 42.20 -22.51 -2.27
CA GLY A 397 43.28 -23.43 -1.90
C GLY A 397 44.46 -23.33 -2.86
N GLY A 398 45.47 -22.53 -2.51
CA GLY A 398 46.62 -22.23 -3.36
C GLY A 398 47.87 -23.04 -3.05
N ARG A 399 47.99 -24.24 -3.66
CA ARG A 399 49.27 -24.85 -4.08
C ARG A 399 49.07 -26.03 -5.01
#